data_AF-A0A8T4WUA2-F1
#
_entry.id   AF-A0A8T4WUA2-F1
#
_cell.length_a   1.000
_cell.length_b   1.000
_cell.length_c   1.000
_cell.angle_alpha   90.00
_cell.angle_beta   90.00
_cell.angle_gamma   90.00
#
_symmetry.space_group_name_H-M   'P 1'
#
loop_
_entity.id
_entity.type
_entity.pdbx_description
1 polymer ?
#
loop_
_entity_poly.entity_id
_entity_poly.type
_entity_poly.pdbx_seq_one_letter_code
_entity_poly.pdbx_strand_id
1 'polypeptide(L)'
;MVRAEVRRFQRAAEEVASTLKSQLVGETRAKIITHTDPDGITAGNILANCLNYYDIPFHITFTSPLSDSEIKELSEEDYELYFFLDQGTGQISGIEKYLLEEDYKVVILDHHPGDFPDYSELTHLNPHTYDLNGAKDVSAAGVVYSVIKELDKKFSPLSEVAVIGALGDRQEFFSGFTGVNQEIVKQAIDDGVLEARKGLKLVPRNSKIVECSFSL
;
A
#
# COMPACT_ATOMS: atom_id res chain seq x y z
N MET A 1 22.53 -9.60 -3.72
CA MET A 1 21.67 -10.23 -4.75
C MET A 1 20.26 -10.22 -4.21
N VAL A 2 19.28 -9.69 -4.96
CA VAL A 2 17.88 -9.62 -4.51
C VAL A 2 17.35 -11.02 -4.22
N ARG A 3 16.53 -11.19 -3.17
CA ARG A 3 15.89 -12.47 -2.81
C ARG A 3 14.93 -12.94 -3.92
N ALA A 4 14.71 -14.25 -4.06
CA ALA A 4 13.86 -14.78 -5.12
C ALA A 4 12.38 -14.41 -4.93
N GLU A 5 11.96 -14.36 -3.67
CA GLU A 5 10.64 -13.93 -3.19
C GLU A 5 10.34 -12.49 -3.61
N VAL A 6 11.30 -11.58 -3.40
CA VAL A 6 11.20 -10.17 -3.81
C VAL A 6 11.03 -10.04 -5.32
N ARG A 7 11.77 -10.83 -6.12
CA ARG A 7 11.60 -10.83 -7.59
C ARG A 7 10.25 -11.38 -8.05
N ARG A 8 9.67 -12.35 -7.34
CA ARG A 8 8.32 -12.86 -7.67
C ARG A 8 7.28 -11.78 -7.36
N PHE A 9 7.39 -11.15 -6.19
CA PHE A 9 6.53 -10.03 -5.80
C PHE A 9 6.61 -8.86 -6.79
N GLN A 10 7.81 -8.47 -7.23
CA GLN A 10 7.99 -7.39 -8.22
C GLN A 10 7.33 -7.72 -9.56
N ARG A 11 7.48 -8.94 -10.07
CA ARG A 11 6.80 -9.37 -11.31
C ARG A 11 5.28 -9.36 -11.15
N ALA A 12 4.78 -9.79 -10.01
CA ALA A 12 3.35 -9.69 -9.72
C ALA A 12 2.86 -8.24 -9.67
N ALA A 13 3.67 -7.32 -9.13
CA ALA A 13 3.35 -5.89 -9.15
C ALA A 13 3.27 -5.34 -10.59
N GLU A 14 4.15 -5.77 -11.49
CA GLU A 14 4.10 -5.44 -12.93
C GLU A 14 2.81 -5.97 -13.59
N GLU A 15 2.42 -7.21 -13.28
CA GLU A 15 1.19 -7.84 -13.78
C GLU A 15 -0.06 -7.08 -13.29
N VAL A 16 -0.13 -6.79 -11.99
CA VAL A 16 -1.21 -6.01 -11.37
C VAL A 16 -1.27 -4.60 -11.96
N ALA A 17 -0.13 -3.96 -12.20
CA ALA A 17 -0.08 -2.65 -12.86
C ALA A 17 -0.63 -2.72 -14.30
N SER A 18 -0.31 -3.77 -15.06
CA SER A 18 -0.86 -3.95 -16.41
C SER A 18 -2.39 -4.10 -16.38
N THR A 19 -2.93 -4.90 -15.46
CA THR A 19 -4.38 -5.05 -15.28
C THR A 19 -5.02 -3.73 -14.87
N LEU A 20 -4.47 -3.06 -13.86
CA LEU A 20 -4.97 -1.77 -13.37
C LEU A 20 -4.97 -0.72 -14.48
N LYS A 21 -3.93 -0.65 -15.31
CA LYS A 21 -3.87 0.29 -16.44
C LYS A 21 -5.03 0.16 -17.42
N SER A 22 -5.54 -1.07 -17.61
CA SER A 22 -6.72 -1.31 -18.46
C SER A 22 -8.04 -0.90 -17.81
N GLN A 23 -8.06 -0.76 -16.47
CA GLN A 23 -9.22 -0.33 -15.69
C GLN A 23 -9.26 1.20 -15.50
N LEU A 24 -8.12 1.89 -15.60
CA LEU A 24 -8.02 3.36 -15.50
C LEU A 24 -8.30 4.04 -16.84
N VAL A 25 -9.51 3.89 -17.37
CA VAL A 25 -9.90 4.43 -18.70
C VAL A 25 -11.31 5.00 -18.70
N GLY A 26 -11.58 5.97 -19.58
CA GLY A 26 -12.94 6.45 -19.86
C GLY A 26 -13.58 7.18 -18.68
N GLU A 27 -14.80 6.77 -18.31
CA GLU A 27 -15.62 7.39 -17.27
C GLU A 27 -15.53 6.65 -15.92
N THR A 28 -14.51 5.81 -15.70
CA THR A 28 -14.32 5.06 -14.45
C THR A 28 -14.28 5.99 -13.24
N ARG A 29 -15.11 5.72 -12.24
CA ARG A 29 -15.09 6.36 -10.92
C ARG A 29 -14.61 5.34 -9.89
N ALA A 30 -13.67 5.77 -9.06
CA ALA A 30 -13.05 4.91 -8.07
C ALA A 30 -13.47 5.25 -6.64
N LYS A 31 -13.78 4.23 -5.84
CA LYS A 31 -13.88 4.34 -4.38
C LYS A 31 -12.60 3.79 -3.77
N ILE A 32 -11.93 4.58 -2.94
CA ILE A 32 -10.76 4.15 -2.18
C ILE A 32 -11.16 4.00 -0.72
N ILE A 33 -10.97 2.82 -0.16
CA ILE A 33 -11.16 2.49 1.24
C ILE A 33 -9.78 2.17 1.80
N THR A 34 -9.30 2.98 2.75
CA THR A 34 -7.95 2.81 3.29
C THR A 34 -7.87 3.03 4.80
N HIS A 35 -6.89 2.40 5.43
CA HIS A 35 -6.73 2.46 6.87
C HIS A 35 -6.37 3.88 7.36
N THR A 36 -6.65 4.18 8.63
CA THR A 36 -6.48 5.53 9.21
C THR A 36 -5.10 5.81 9.79
N ASP A 37 -4.22 4.82 9.82
CA ASP A 37 -2.86 4.96 10.34
C ASP A 37 -1.90 5.54 9.27
N PRO A 38 -0.62 5.77 9.59
CA PRO A 38 0.31 6.31 8.61
C PRO A 38 0.52 5.43 7.36
N ASP A 39 0.42 4.10 7.45
CA ASP A 39 0.62 3.21 6.31
C ASP A 39 -0.57 3.29 5.36
N GLY A 40 -1.80 3.19 5.88
CA GLY A 40 -3.03 3.43 5.11
C GLY A 40 -3.09 4.83 4.50
N ILE A 41 -2.76 5.89 5.27
CA ILE A 41 -2.78 7.27 4.76
C ILE A 41 -1.80 7.46 3.60
N THR A 42 -0.59 6.91 3.73
CA THR A 42 0.43 7.02 2.67
C THR A 42 0.11 6.15 1.47
N ALA A 43 -0.44 4.95 1.67
CA ALA A 43 -0.97 4.09 0.60
C ALA A 43 -2.07 4.82 -0.20
N GLY A 44 -3.04 5.41 0.49
CA GLY A 44 -4.09 6.24 -0.11
C GLY A 44 -3.54 7.45 -0.86
N ASN A 45 -2.52 8.12 -0.31
CA ASN A 45 -1.86 9.25 -0.98
C ASN A 45 -1.20 8.83 -2.31
N ILE A 46 -0.48 7.71 -2.32
CA ILE A 46 0.20 7.20 -3.52
C ILE A 46 -0.83 6.89 -4.61
N LEU A 47 -1.91 6.16 -4.27
CA LEU A 47 -2.95 5.83 -5.24
C LEU A 47 -3.69 7.09 -5.72
N ALA A 48 -4.04 8.01 -4.82
CA ALA A 48 -4.74 9.26 -5.17
C ALA A 48 -3.91 10.12 -6.15
N ASN A 49 -2.58 10.19 -5.97
CA ASN A 49 -1.70 10.86 -6.93
C ASN A 49 -1.75 10.20 -8.31
N CYS A 50 -1.81 8.87 -8.36
CA CYS A 50 -1.95 8.12 -9.61
C CYS A 50 -3.29 8.38 -10.29
N LEU A 51 -4.41 8.25 -9.58
CA LEU A 51 -5.75 8.46 -10.13
C LEU A 51 -5.93 9.91 -10.61
N ASN A 52 -5.47 10.88 -9.83
CA ASN A 52 -5.49 12.29 -10.22
C ASN A 52 -4.67 12.54 -11.51
N TYR A 53 -3.51 11.89 -11.66
CA TYR A 53 -2.70 12.02 -12.87
C TYR A 53 -3.41 11.47 -14.11
N TYR A 54 -4.14 10.36 -13.97
CA TYR A 54 -4.91 9.75 -15.06
C TYR A 54 -6.32 10.36 -15.23
N ASP A 55 -6.63 11.46 -14.52
CA ASP A 55 -7.93 12.14 -14.56
C ASP A 55 -9.12 11.21 -14.23
N ILE A 56 -8.90 10.27 -13.31
CA ILE A 56 -9.91 9.33 -12.83
C ILE A 56 -10.61 9.95 -11.61
N PRO A 57 -11.92 10.24 -11.64
CA PRO A 57 -12.64 10.72 -10.48
C PRO A 57 -12.62 9.69 -9.35
N PHE A 58 -12.34 10.13 -8.13
CA PHE A 58 -12.31 9.23 -6.98
C PHE A 58 -12.84 9.84 -5.69
N HIS A 59 -13.29 8.98 -4.79
CA HIS A 59 -13.61 9.31 -3.40
C HIS A 59 -12.77 8.43 -2.47
N ILE A 60 -11.99 9.05 -1.58
CA ILE A 60 -11.20 8.35 -0.57
C ILE A 60 -11.88 8.42 0.80
N THR A 61 -11.99 7.27 1.45
CA THR A 61 -12.53 7.11 2.81
C THR A 61 -11.47 6.47 3.69
N PHE A 62 -11.05 7.19 4.72
CA PHE A 62 -10.13 6.67 5.75
C PHE A 62 -10.95 6.05 6.88
N THR A 63 -10.75 4.76 7.12
CA THR A 63 -11.57 3.99 8.07
C THR A 63 -10.79 2.86 8.72
N SER A 64 -11.24 2.41 9.89
CA SER A 64 -10.91 1.06 10.37
C SER A 64 -11.45 0.00 9.40
N PRO A 65 -10.98 -1.26 9.48
CA PRO A 65 -11.54 -2.37 8.72
C PRO A 65 -13.07 -2.41 8.74
N LEU A 66 -13.68 -2.42 7.55
CA LEU A 66 -15.14 -2.40 7.40
C LEU A 66 -15.79 -3.72 7.88
N SER A 67 -16.97 -3.59 8.48
CA SER A 67 -17.89 -4.69 8.74
C SER A 67 -18.63 -5.12 7.46
N ASP A 68 -19.20 -6.34 7.47
CA ASP A 68 -20.04 -6.85 6.38
C ASP A 68 -21.18 -5.90 6.00
N SER A 69 -21.80 -5.22 6.98
CA SER A 69 -22.86 -4.25 6.71
C SER A 69 -22.34 -3.02 5.97
N GLU A 70 -21.16 -2.52 6.35
CA GLU A 70 -20.54 -1.37 5.68
C GLU A 70 -20.08 -1.73 4.27
N ILE A 71 -19.56 -2.95 4.05
CA ILE A 71 -19.21 -3.43 2.70
C ILE A 71 -20.47 -3.58 1.84
N LYS A 72 -21.59 -4.02 2.41
CA LYS A 72 -22.86 -4.02 1.70
C LYS A 72 -23.31 -2.60 1.32
N GLU A 73 -23.16 -1.62 2.21
CA GLU A 73 -23.48 -0.22 1.88
C GLU A 73 -22.65 0.30 0.71
N LEU A 74 -21.38 -0.16 0.55
CA LEU A 74 -20.57 0.19 -0.62
C LEU A 74 -21.19 -0.28 -1.94
N SER A 75 -21.86 -1.44 -1.97
CA SER A 75 -22.47 -1.95 -3.21
C SER A 75 -23.73 -1.19 -3.65
N GLU A 76 -24.23 -0.30 -2.77
CA GLU A 76 -25.31 0.64 -3.07
C GLU A 76 -24.77 1.99 -3.59
N GLU A 77 -23.45 2.19 -3.59
CA GLU A 77 -22.78 3.36 -4.16
C GLU A 77 -22.49 3.21 -5.67
N ASP A 78 -22.43 4.33 -6.39
CA ASP A 78 -22.28 4.38 -7.86
C ASP A 78 -20.81 4.56 -8.27
N TYR A 79 -20.02 3.48 -8.14
CA TYR A 79 -18.61 3.40 -8.55
C TYR A 79 -18.33 2.11 -9.34
N GLU A 80 -17.46 2.21 -10.36
CA GLU A 80 -17.07 1.08 -11.20
C GLU A 80 -15.85 0.31 -10.66
N LEU A 81 -15.10 0.90 -9.73
CA LEU A 81 -13.84 0.34 -9.23
C LEU A 81 -13.63 0.62 -7.73
N TYR A 82 -13.48 -0.43 -6.93
CA TYR A 82 -13.24 -0.34 -5.49
C TYR A 82 -11.81 -0.72 -5.16
N PHE A 83 -11.09 0.15 -4.43
CA PHE A 83 -9.76 -0.12 -3.89
C PHE A 83 -9.85 -0.32 -2.39
N PHE A 84 -9.29 -1.41 -1.88
CA PHE A 84 -9.01 -1.62 -0.47
C PHE A 84 -7.51 -1.59 -0.25
N LEU A 85 -7.04 -0.61 0.53
CA LEU A 85 -5.61 -0.38 0.79
C LEU A 85 -5.34 -0.48 2.29
N ASP A 86 -4.32 -1.26 2.66
CA ASP A 86 -4.00 -1.53 4.08
C ASP A 86 -5.16 -2.18 4.86
N GLN A 87 -6.08 -2.78 4.10
CA GLN A 87 -7.22 -3.58 4.53
C GLN A 87 -7.75 -4.32 3.31
N GLY A 88 -8.80 -5.11 3.50
CA GLY A 88 -9.47 -5.91 2.48
C GLY A 88 -9.20 -7.40 2.65
N THR A 89 -7.96 -7.79 3.00
CA THR A 89 -7.62 -9.22 3.17
C THR A 89 -8.45 -9.86 4.29
N GLY A 90 -8.60 -9.17 5.42
CA GLY A 90 -9.43 -9.66 6.53
C GLY A 90 -10.95 -9.55 6.30
N GLN A 91 -11.37 -8.83 5.24
CA GLN A 91 -12.77 -8.57 4.89
C GLN A 91 -13.20 -9.35 3.65
N ILE A 92 -12.36 -10.28 3.17
CA ILE A 92 -12.53 -10.91 1.86
C ILE A 92 -13.87 -11.61 1.70
N SER A 93 -14.41 -12.23 2.75
CA SER A 93 -15.73 -12.87 2.70
C SER A 93 -16.88 -11.87 2.49
N GLY A 94 -16.79 -10.68 3.09
CA GLY A 94 -17.78 -9.62 2.88
C GLY A 94 -17.63 -8.99 1.49
N ILE A 95 -16.39 -8.76 1.06
CA ILE A 95 -16.07 -8.27 -0.30
C ILE A 95 -16.58 -9.23 -1.36
N GLU A 96 -16.33 -10.53 -1.19
CA GLU A 96 -16.79 -11.57 -2.10
C GLU A 96 -18.32 -11.52 -2.25
N LYS A 97 -19.03 -11.60 -1.13
CA LYS A 97 -20.49 -11.68 -1.11
C LYS A 97 -21.20 -10.44 -1.64
N TYR A 98 -20.67 -9.24 -1.40
CA TYR A 98 -21.40 -7.99 -1.68
C TYR A 98 -20.84 -7.20 -2.86
N LEU A 99 -19.61 -7.47 -3.28
CA LEU A 99 -18.98 -6.80 -4.42
C LEU A 99 -18.68 -7.78 -5.56
N LEU A 100 -17.92 -8.85 -5.30
CA LEU A 100 -17.47 -9.76 -6.37
C LEU A 100 -18.62 -10.59 -6.97
N GLU A 101 -19.52 -11.14 -6.14
CA GLU A 101 -20.71 -11.87 -6.61
C GLU A 101 -21.67 -11.00 -7.43
N GLU A 102 -21.57 -9.68 -7.30
CA GLU A 102 -22.37 -8.67 -8.03
C GLU A 102 -21.55 -8.01 -9.18
N ASP A 103 -20.46 -8.67 -9.61
CA ASP A 103 -19.60 -8.28 -10.73
C ASP A 103 -18.86 -6.91 -10.57
N TYR A 104 -18.74 -6.38 -9.35
CA TYR A 104 -17.94 -5.18 -9.11
C TYR A 104 -16.44 -5.48 -9.19
N LYS A 105 -15.69 -4.58 -9.83
CA LYS A 105 -14.23 -4.67 -9.88
C LYS A 105 -13.63 -4.23 -8.55
N VAL A 106 -12.81 -5.10 -7.96
CA VAL A 106 -12.16 -4.85 -6.67
C VAL A 106 -10.66 -5.01 -6.80
N VAL A 107 -9.91 -4.07 -6.23
CA VAL A 107 -8.47 -4.10 -6.12
C VAL A 107 -8.07 -4.10 -4.65
N ILE A 108 -7.38 -5.15 -4.19
CA ILE A 108 -6.88 -5.25 -2.80
C ILE A 108 -5.35 -5.16 -2.81
N LEU A 109 -4.81 -4.08 -2.23
CA LEU A 109 -3.37 -3.86 -2.06
C LEU A 109 -3.06 -3.77 -0.57
N ASP A 110 -2.65 -4.91 -0.01
CA ASP A 110 -2.60 -5.11 1.44
C ASP A 110 -1.40 -5.99 1.82
N HIS A 111 -1.02 -5.96 3.09
CA HIS A 111 0.10 -6.70 3.66
C HIS A 111 -0.29 -7.63 4.81
N HIS A 112 -1.56 -7.62 5.23
CA HIS A 112 -2.07 -8.52 6.26
C HIS A 112 -2.13 -9.98 5.79
N PRO A 113 -1.99 -10.97 6.69
CA PRO A 113 -2.09 -12.38 6.33
C PRO A 113 -3.52 -12.75 5.93
N GLY A 114 -3.65 -13.53 4.86
CA GLY A 114 -4.91 -14.15 4.44
C GLY A 114 -4.81 -14.71 3.03
N ASP A 115 -5.93 -15.28 2.59
CA ASP A 115 -6.07 -15.92 1.28
C ASP A 115 -7.09 -15.16 0.43
N PHE A 116 -7.00 -15.33 -0.89
CA PHE A 116 -7.86 -14.65 -1.85
C PHE A 116 -8.63 -15.69 -2.69
N PRO A 117 -9.93 -15.50 -2.94
CA PRO A 117 -10.69 -16.34 -3.84
C PRO A 117 -10.31 -16.06 -5.31
N ASP A 118 -10.62 -17.00 -6.19
CA ASP A 118 -10.34 -16.89 -7.62
C ASP A 118 -11.55 -16.25 -8.34
N TYR A 119 -11.50 -14.93 -8.55
CA TYR A 119 -12.48 -14.14 -9.29
C TYR A 119 -11.79 -13.27 -10.34
N SER A 120 -12.37 -13.16 -11.54
CA SER A 120 -11.82 -12.31 -12.61
C SER A 120 -11.89 -10.81 -12.27
N GLU A 121 -12.83 -10.44 -11.41
CA GLU A 121 -13.10 -9.08 -10.97
C GLU A 121 -12.20 -8.66 -9.80
N LEU A 122 -11.52 -9.62 -9.17
CA LEU A 122 -10.60 -9.39 -8.07
C LEU A 122 -9.16 -9.30 -8.59
N THR A 123 -8.59 -8.11 -8.49
CA THR A 123 -7.14 -7.90 -8.60
C THR A 123 -6.55 -7.74 -7.21
N HIS A 124 -5.45 -8.42 -6.90
CA HIS A 124 -4.82 -8.25 -5.60
C HIS A 124 -3.30 -8.36 -5.67
N LEU A 125 -2.63 -7.70 -4.74
CA LEU A 125 -1.21 -7.91 -4.46
C LEU A 125 -1.02 -7.97 -2.96
N ASN A 126 -0.49 -9.09 -2.47
CA ASN A 126 -0.20 -9.28 -1.07
C ASN A 126 1.14 -10.02 -0.91
N PRO A 127 2.10 -9.56 -0.08
CA PRO A 127 3.39 -10.21 0.12
C PRO A 127 3.31 -11.67 0.56
N HIS A 128 2.28 -12.03 1.34
CA HIS A 128 2.16 -13.38 1.89
C HIS A 128 2.00 -14.45 0.81
N THR A 129 1.46 -14.11 -0.37
CA THR A 129 1.34 -15.06 -1.49
C THR A 129 2.69 -15.33 -2.19
N TYR A 130 3.75 -14.60 -1.84
CA TYR A 130 5.09 -14.73 -2.42
C TYR A 130 6.18 -15.14 -1.42
N ASP A 131 5.79 -15.70 -0.27
CA ASP A 131 6.67 -16.08 0.85
C ASP A 131 7.41 -14.88 1.49
N LEU A 132 6.79 -13.69 1.45
CA LEU A 132 7.25 -12.50 2.17
C LEU A 132 6.42 -12.29 3.44
N ASN A 133 6.98 -11.57 4.41
CA ASN A 133 6.29 -11.27 5.66
C ASN A 133 5.82 -9.81 5.65
N GLY A 134 4.51 -9.60 5.64
CA GLY A 134 3.91 -8.26 5.64
C GLY A 134 4.25 -7.40 6.85
N ALA A 135 4.65 -7.97 8.00
CA ALA A 135 5.04 -7.20 9.17
C ALA A 135 6.49 -6.64 9.12
N LYS A 136 7.27 -6.94 8.06
CA LYS A 136 8.67 -6.49 7.96
C LYS A 136 9.20 -6.25 6.55
N ASP A 137 8.76 -7.04 5.58
CA ASP A 137 9.36 -7.10 4.25
C ASP A 137 8.71 -6.08 3.30
N VAL A 138 7.46 -5.69 3.53
CA VAL A 138 6.76 -4.64 2.79
C VAL A 138 5.52 -4.17 3.57
N SER A 139 5.29 -2.86 3.61
CA SER A 139 4.09 -2.25 4.17
C SER A 139 3.01 -2.12 3.11
N ALA A 140 1.76 -1.82 3.47
CA ALA A 140 0.70 -1.57 2.49
C ALA A 140 1.07 -0.41 1.53
N ALA A 141 1.65 0.69 2.04
CA ALA A 141 2.17 1.76 1.19
C ALA A 141 3.27 1.27 0.23
N GLY A 142 4.13 0.37 0.70
CA GLY A 142 5.13 -0.31 -0.14
C GLY A 142 4.51 -1.20 -1.23
N VAL A 143 3.42 -1.91 -0.92
CA VAL A 143 2.64 -2.70 -1.89
C VAL A 143 2.04 -1.80 -2.95
N VAL A 144 1.34 -0.73 -2.55
CA VAL A 144 0.74 0.25 -3.47
C VAL A 144 1.80 0.88 -4.35
N TYR A 145 2.88 1.41 -3.77
CA TYR A 145 3.98 2.00 -4.54
C TYR A 145 4.58 1.03 -5.55
N SER A 146 4.74 -0.25 -5.18
CA SER A 146 5.30 -1.26 -6.06
C SER A 146 4.46 -1.48 -7.32
N VAL A 147 3.13 -1.32 -7.24
CA VAL A 147 2.24 -1.35 -8.41
C VAL A 147 2.29 -0.02 -9.16
N ILE A 148 2.11 1.10 -8.46
CA ILE A 148 1.92 2.41 -9.10
C ILE A 148 3.17 2.84 -9.89
N LYS A 149 4.37 2.57 -9.40
CA LYS A 149 5.61 2.91 -10.14
C LYS A 149 5.74 2.20 -11.49
N GLU A 150 5.10 1.04 -11.66
CA GLU A 150 5.14 0.26 -12.91
C GLU A 150 4.15 0.79 -13.96
N LEU A 151 3.15 1.58 -13.54
CA LEU A 151 2.23 2.25 -14.48
C LEU A 151 2.95 3.32 -15.31
N ASP A 152 3.78 4.13 -14.63
CA ASP A 152 4.59 5.21 -15.20
C ASP A 152 5.73 5.60 -14.24
N LYS A 153 6.95 5.79 -14.78
CA LYS A 153 8.14 6.19 -14.02
C LYS A 153 8.02 7.55 -13.35
N LYS A 154 7.07 8.40 -13.74
CA LYS A 154 6.81 9.67 -13.04
C LYS A 154 6.43 9.48 -11.57
N PHE A 155 5.95 8.30 -11.20
CA PHE A 155 5.58 7.99 -9.82
C PHE A 155 6.77 7.51 -8.97
N SER A 156 7.96 7.31 -9.54
CA SER A 156 9.16 6.91 -8.79
C SER A 156 9.49 7.79 -7.58
N PRO A 157 9.32 9.14 -7.63
CA PRO A 157 9.53 9.98 -6.46
C PRO A 157 8.62 9.66 -5.26
N LEU A 158 7.45 9.03 -5.48
CA LEU A 158 6.55 8.61 -4.39
C LEU A 158 7.13 7.49 -3.51
N SER A 159 8.30 6.96 -3.85
CA SER A 159 9.08 6.09 -2.97
C SER A 159 9.30 6.67 -1.58
N GLU A 160 9.47 8.00 -1.44
CA GLU A 160 9.59 8.66 -0.12
C GLU A 160 8.33 8.46 0.73
N VAL A 161 7.15 8.55 0.10
CA VAL A 161 5.84 8.39 0.75
C VAL A 161 5.65 6.93 1.18
N ALA A 162 6.09 5.98 0.36
CA ALA A 162 6.06 4.56 0.70
C ALA A 162 6.95 4.24 1.91
N VAL A 163 8.13 4.86 2.00
CA VAL A 163 9.02 4.70 3.16
C VAL A 163 8.42 5.31 4.43
N ILE A 164 7.69 6.43 4.33
CA ILE A 164 6.96 7.00 5.47
C ILE A 164 5.92 6.00 6.01
N GLY A 165 5.17 5.33 5.13
CA GLY A 165 4.22 4.27 5.52
C GLY A 165 4.91 3.13 6.26
N ALA A 166 5.98 2.58 5.68
CA ALA A 166 6.75 1.49 6.29
C ALA A 166 7.39 1.88 7.64
N LEU A 167 7.80 3.14 7.82
CA LEU A 167 8.26 3.65 9.12
C LEU A 167 7.10 3.77 10.12
N GLY A 168 5.95 4.24 9.67
CA GLY A 168 4.73 4.36 10.46
C GLY A 168 4.24 3.02 11.00
N ASP A 169 4.31 1.98 10.16
CA ASP A 169 4.01 0.59 10.52
C ASP A 169 5.19 -0.12 11.21
N ARG A 170 6.23 0.63 11.59
CA ARG A 170 7.38 0.16 12.38
C ARG A 170 8.15 -1.01 11.75
N GLN A 171 8.19 -1.08 10.42
CA GLN A 171 8.86 -2.16 9.69
C GLN A 171 10.39 -1.97 9.58
N GLU A 172 10.91 -0.84 10.06
CA GLU A 172 12.35 -0.64 10.21
C GLU A 172 12.85 -1.21 11.55
N PHE A 173 13.41 -2.40 11.52
CA PHE A 173 13.99 -3.03 12.71
C PHE A 173 15.38 -2.46 13.04
N PHE A 174 15.99 -2.93 14.14
CA PHE A 174 17.36 -2.54 14.51
C PHE A 174 18.39 -2.84 13.41
N SER A 175 18.16 -3.91 12.63
CA SER A 175 18.96 -4.29 11.46
C SER A 175 18.68 -3.45 10.21
N GLY A 176 17.73 -2.52 10.26
CA GLY A 176 17.20 -1.78 9.11
C GLY A 176 16.05 -2.52 8.42
N PHE A 177 15.65 -1.98 7.27
CA PHE A 177 14.63 -2.57 6.41
C PHE A 177 15.09 -3.87 5.73
N THR A 178 14.15 -4.76 5.46
CA THR A 178 14.36 -6.01 4.71
C THR A 178 13.40 -6.10 3.51
N GLY A 179 13.56 -7.13 2.69
CA GLY A 179 12.59 -7.46 1.65
C GLY A 179 12.42 -6.37 0.59
N VAL A 180 11.17 -6.06 0.27
CA VAL A 180 10.80 -5.03 -0.72
C VAL A 180 11.09 -3.64 -0.16
N ASN A 181 10.85 -3.40 1.13
CA ASN A 181 11.16 -2.11 1.76
C ASN A 181 12.64 -1.73 1.58
N GLN A 182 13.56 -2.69 1.71
CA GLN A 182 14.98 -2.45 1.48
C GLN A 182 15.26 -1.94 0.05
N GLU A 183 14.60 -2.53 -0.95
CA GLU A 183 14.74 -2.10 -2.35
C GLU A 183 14.08 -0.73 -2.60
N ILE A 184 12.93 -0.45 -1.98
CA ILE A 184 12.25 0.86 -2.07
C ILE A 184 13.13 1.96 -1.45
N VAL A 185 13.69 1.74 -0.26
CA VAL A 185 14.58 2.71 0.40
C VAL A 185 15.82 2.96 -0.43
N LYS A 186 16.42 1.91 -0.98
CA LYS A 186 17.57 2.05 -1.87
C LYS A 186 17.22 2.90 -3.10
N GLN A 187 16.09 2.62 -3.74
CA GLN A 187 15.60 3.40 -4.88
C GLN A 187 15.37 4.87 -4.50
N ALA A 188 14.75 5.14 -3.35
CA ALA A 188 14.49 6.49 -2.86
C ALA A 188 15.79 7.29 -2.64
N ILE A 189 16.85 6.64 -2.16
CA ILE A 189 18.19 7.23 -2.03
C ILE A 189 18.81 7.50 -3.39
N ASP A 190 18.75 6.51 -4.30
CA ASP A 190 19.32 6.63 -5.65
C ASP A 190 18.63 7.74 -6.46
N ASP A 191 17.32 7.95 -6.25
CA ASP A 191 16.52 9.02 -6.87
C ASP A 191 16.69 10.39 -6.19
N GLY A 192 17.41 10.45 -5.06
CA GLY A 192 17.69 11.68 -4.32
C GLY A 192 16.50 12.25 -3.55
N VAL A 193 15.42 11.49 -3.36
CA VAL A 193 14.25 11.89 -2.57
C VAL A 193 14.36 11.49 -1.09
N LEU A 194 15.33 10.63 -0.74
CA LEU A 194 15.59 10.21 0.63
C LEU A 194 17.07 10.25 0.97
N GLU A 195 17.41 10.74 2.17
CA GLU A 195 18.76 10.65 2.73
C GLU A 195 18.75 9.78 3.99
N ALA A 196 19.53 8.70 3.99
CA ALA A 196 19.70 7.86 5.17
C ALA A 196 20.88 8.35 6.02
N ARG A 197 20.61 8.72 7.27
CA ARG A 197 21.63 9.10 8.26
C ARG A 197 21.59 8.18 9.47
N LYS A 198 22.76 7.90 10.06
CA LYS A 198 22.84 7.24 11.37
C LYS A 198 22.55 8.26 12.46
N GLY A 199 21.58 7.97 13.31
CA GLY A 199 21.16 8.84 14.40
C GLY A 199 20.28 8.14 15.42
N LEU A 200 19.82 8.89 16.42
CA LEU A 200 18.87 8.40 17.41
C LEU A 200 17.48 8.27 16.77
N LYS A 201 16.90 7.08 16.81
CA LYS A 201 15.53 6.79 16.35
C LYS A 201 14.52 7.17 17.44
N LEU A 202 14.41 8.47 17.71
CA LEU A 202 13.46 9.02 18.67
C LEU A 202 12.44 9.87 17.92
N VAL A 203 11.14 9.70 18.24
CA VAL A 203 10.12 10.64 17.78
C VAL A 203 10.51 12.02 18.30
N PRO A 204 10.71 13.04 17.43
CA PRO A 204 11.06 14.37 17.88
C PRO A 204 9.95 14.87 18.81
N ARG A 205 10.25 14.97 20.11
CA ARG A 205 9.41 15.73 21.02
C ARG A 205 9.86 17.19 20.89
N ASN A 206 8.92 18.13 20.87
CA ASN A 206 9.22 19.56 20.98
C ASN A 206 9.90 19.95 22.32
N SER A 207 10.25 18.97 23.16
CA SER A 207 11.04 19.14 24.36
C SER A 207 12.47 18.63 24.14
N LYS A 208 13.45 19.40 24.63
CA LYS A 208 14.85 18.97 24.70
C LYS A 208 14.90 17.58 25.34
N ILE A 209 15.51 16.63 24.63
CA ILE A 209 15.97 15.38 25.25
C ILE A 209 16.94 15.83 26.34
N VAL A 210 16.55 15.63 27.60
CA VAL A 210 17.27 16.06 28.79
C VAL A 210 18.78 15.82 28.61
N GLU A 211 19.60 16.87 28.84
CA GLU A 211 21.05 16.75 28.98
C GLU A 211 21.34 15.63 29.99
N CYS A 212 21.87 14.51 29.50
CA CYS A 212 22.46 13.53 30.38
C CYS A 212 23.80 14.07 30.88
N SER A 213 23.77 14.84 31.95
CA SER A 213 24.93 15.05 32.81
C SER A 213 25.08 13.82 33.71
N PHE A 214 26.02 12.94 33.38
CA PHE A 214 26.53 11.97 34.33
C PHE A 214 27.75 12.58 35.03
N SER A 215 27.79 12.48 36.35
CA SER A 215 29.04 12.63 37.11
C SER A 215 29.94 11.42 36.81
N LEU A 216 31.25 11.67 36.71
CA LEU A 216 32.32 10.64 36.60
C LEU A 216 32.19 9.54 37.66
#